data_AF-A0A371I7Z3-F1
#
_entry.id   AF-A0A371I7Z3-F1
#
_cell.length_a   1.000
_cell.length_b   1.000
_cell.length_c   1.000
_cell.angle_alpha   90.00
_cell.angle_beta   90.00
_cell.angle_gamma   90.00
#
_symmetry.space_group_name_H-M   'P 1'
#
loop_
_entity.id
_entity.type
_entity.pdbx_description
1 polymer ?
#
loop_
_entity_poly.entity_id
_entity_poly.type
_entity_poly.pdbx_seq_one_letter_code
_entity_poly.pdbx_strand_id
1 'polypeptide(L)'
;MQHKCNKLMKHQKLNGKQAKNSWLRDTGASNHMIGDVNLLTKIINVSPYPGRLLDGRNTIVDKERTINLGISLVLHNVLYVPNLTFNLISIFQLIHDSNCAITFSDKLCVIQDHISRIMIGLGEQRKKVYHFHTVTFVQAGKTIGVDRSPCGIDIWVILQNKATKHFDLIHCDIWRSYHVRSSCGASYFLTIVDDFSRVVWVYLLVEKSEVTSILKIFCTMLVTQFNRKVKIVRSDNGTEFRVLRGYFVE
;
A
#
# COMPACT_ATOMS: atom_id res chain seq x y z
N MET A 1 12.20 19.86 -9.74
CA MET A 1 12.95 18.67 -9.28
C MET A 1 13.66 17.91 -10.41
N GLN A 2 13.19 17.93 -11.68
CA GLN A 2 13.89 17.31 -12.83
C GLN A 2 15.32 17.84 -13.10
N HIS A 3 15.57 19.13 -12.86
CA HIS A 3 16.91 19.71 -13.00
C HIS A 3 17.92 19.06 -12.03
N LYS A 4 17.44 18.48 -10.92
CA LYS A 4 18.24 17.72 -9.94
C LYS A 4 18.39 16.25 -10.35
N CYS A 5 17.36 15.61 -10.92
CA CYS A 5 17.45 14.26 -11.51
C CYS A 5 18.46 14.20 -12.68
N ASN A 6 18.38 15.14 -13.62
CA ASN A 6 19.28 15.14 -14.79
C ASN A 6 20.73 15.47 -14.42
N LYS A 7 20.96 16.31 -13.40
CA LYS A 7 22.32 16.62 -12.89
C LYS A 7 22.95 15.44 -12.15
N LEU A 8 22.15 14.57 -11.52
CA LEU A 8 22.60 13.32 -10.89
C LEU A 8 22.86 12.18 -11.90
N MET A 9 22.27 12.24 -13.11
CA MET A 9 22.34 11.20 -14.13
C MET A 9 23.59 11.30 -15.05
N LYS A 10 24.24 12.47 -15.16
CA LYS A 10 25.49 12.62 -15.94
C LYS A 10 26.70 11.89 -15.32
N HIS A 11 26.66 11.58 -14.02
CA HIS A 11 27.74 10.84 -13.33
C HIS A 11 27.58 9.31 -13.35
N GLN A 12 26.55 8.75 -14.00
CA GLN A 12 26.30 7.29 -14.00
C GLN A 12 26.86 6.52 -15.22
N LYS A 13 27.55 7.17 -16.16
CA LYS A 13 28.48 6.43 -17.02
C LYS A 13 29.72 6.14 -16.19
N LEU A 14 29.69 5.05 -15.43
CA LEU A 14 30.82 4.17 -15.10
C LEU A 14 30.31 3.05 -14.18
N ASN A 15 30.26 1.85 -14.76
CA ASN A 15 30.26 0.54 -14.11
C ASN A 15 29.08 0.18 -13.17
N GLY A 16 28.11 -0.57 -13.72
CA GLY A 16 27.19 -1.39 -12.93
C GLY A 16 25.95 -1.77 -13.72
N LYS A 17 25.76 -3.07 -13.99
CA LYS A 17 24.55 -3.64 -14.63
C LYS A 17 23.29 -3.09 -13.97
N GLN A 18 22.52 -2.25 -14.66
CA GLN A 18 21.20 -1.79 -14.20
C GLN A 18 20.17 -2.92 -14.32
N ALA A 19 19.36 -3.10 -13.28
CA ALA A 19 18.31 -4.12 -13.25
C ALA A 19 17.21 -3.78 -14.27
N LYS A 20 17.04 -4.63 -15.27
CA LYS A 20 16.16 -4.46 -16.45
C LYS A 20 14.66 -4.20 -16.17
N ASN A 21 14.21 -4.23 -14.91
CA ASN A 21 12.79 -4.18 -14.53
C ASN A 21 12.44 -3.05 -13.54
N SER A 22 13.29 -2.04 -13.37
CA SER A 22 13.05 -0.99 -12.37
C SER A 22 12.06 0.06 -12.88
N TRP A 23 10.98 0.27 -12.13
CA TRP A 23 9.96 1.28 -12.38
C TRP A 23 10.20 2.49 -11.46
N LEU A 24 10.24 3.69 -12.04
CA LEU A 24 10.33 4.94 -11.29
C LEU A 24 8.95 5.56 -11.17
N ARG A 25 8.63 6.08 -9.98
CA ARG A 25 7.44 6.89 -9.80
C ARG A 25 7.74 8.34 -10.15
N ASP A 26 6.94 8.89 -11.06
CA ASP A 26 7.15 10.24 -11.58
C ASP A 26 5.84 11.04 -11.49
N THR A 27 5.85 12.11 -10.70
CA THR A 27 4.74 13.07 -10.66
C THR A 27 4.73 13.97 -11.89
N GLY A 28 5.83 14.04 -12.64
CA GLY A 28 5.96 14.81 -13.88
C GLY A 28 5.63 14.03 -15.15
N ALA A 29 5.35 12.73 -15.05
CA ALA A 29 4.89 11.94 -16.18
C ALA A 29 3.36 12.01 -16.29
N SER A 30 2.85 12.33 -17.49
CA SER A 30 1.41 12.27 -17.76
C SER A 30 0.92 10.83 -17.89
N ASN A 31 1.72 9.97 -18.52
CA ASN A 31 1.37 8.59 -18.82
C ASN A 31 2.38 7.60 -18.23
N HIS A 32 1.93 6.36 -17.99
CA HIS A 32 2.83 5.23 -17.76
C HIS A 32 3.67 4.97 -19.01
N MET A 33 4.98 4.75 -18.87
CA MET A 33 5.89 4.53 -20.00
C MET A 33 6.80 3.33 -19.77
N ILE A 34 7.09 2.58 -20.83
CA ILE A 34 7.97 1.41 -20.78
C ILE A 34 8.96 1.39 -21.95
N GLY A 35 10.22 1.07 -21.62
CA GLY A 35 11.33 1.05 -22.59
C GLY A 35 11.60 -0.30 -23.25
N ASP A 36 11.28 -1.39 -22.57
CA ASP A 36 11.56 -2.76 -23.03
C ASP A 36 10.28 -3.46 -23.45
N VAL A 37 10.16 -3.72 -24.76
CA VAL A 37 9.01 -4.39 -25.36
C VAL A 37 8.83 -5.82 -24.86
N ASN A 38 9.90 -6.47 -24.37
CA ASN A 38 9.87 -7.86 -23.94
C ASN A 38 9.19 -8.06 -22.58
N LEU A 39 8.92 -6.97 -21.85
CA LEU A 39 8.20 -6.99 -20.57
C LEU A 39 6.67 -6.95 -20.75
N LEU A 40 6.18 -7.03 -22.00
CA LEU A 40 4.78 -6.86 -22.34
C LEU A 40 4.07 -8.21 -22.53
N THR A 41 3.02 -8.46 -21.75
CA THR A 41 2.26 -9.72 -21.80
C THR A 41 1.12 -9.70 -22.83
N LYS A 42 0.55 -8.54 -23.18
CA LYS A 42 -0.54 -8.41 -24.16
C LYS A 42 -0.43 -7.14 -25.00
N ILE A 43 -0.28 -7.31 -26.31
CA ILE A 43 0.06 -6.26 -27.27
C ILE A 43 -1.16 -5.70 -28.03
N ILE A 44 -1.46 -4.41 -27.86
CA ILE A 44 -2.46 -3.60 -28.61
C ILE A 44 -1.77 -2.49 -29.44
N ASN A 45 -1.74 -2.64 -30.76
CA ASN A 45 -1.22 -1.57 -31.63
C ASN A 45 -2.24 -0.42 -31.67
N VAL A 46 -1.74 0.82 -31.63
CA VAL A 46 -2.57 2.03 -31.73
C VAL A 46 -2.16 2.82 -32.96
N SER A 47 -3.04 3.70 -33.44
CA SER A 47 -2.68 4.66 -34.50
C SER A 47 -1.51 5.52 -34.04
N PRO A 48 -0.39 5.57 -34.78
CA PRO A 48 0.79 6.30 -34.35
C PRO A 48 0.50 7.78 -34.07
N TYR A 49 0.93 8.28 -32.91
CA TYR A 49 0.82 9.69 -32.56
C TYR A 49 2.14 10.26 -32.01
N PRO A 50 2.42 11.56 -32.23
CA PRO A 50 3.63 12.18 -31.74
C PRO A 50 3.59 12.35 -30.21
N GLY A 51 4.64 11.90 -29.55
CA GLY A 51 4.92 12.14 -28.14
C GLY A 51 6.20 12.97 -27.97
N ARG A 52 6.28 13.71 -26.87
CA ARG A 52 7.49 14.47 -26.52
C ARG A 52 8.01 14.00 -25.17
N LEU A 53 9.29 13.62 -25.14
CA LEU A 53 10.00 13.25 -23.93
C LEU A 53 10.53 14.49 -23.20
N LEU A 54 10.70 14.36 -21.89
CA LEU A 54 11.21 15.44 -21.03
C LEU A 54 12.67 15.84 -21.31
N ASP A 55 13.42 14.97 -21.99
CA ASP A 55 14.76 15.30 -22.51
C ASP A 55 14.73 16.09 -23.83
N GLY A 56 13.53 16.43 -24.31
CA GLY A 56 13.31 17.19 -25.53
C GLY A 56 13.25 16.33 -26.79
N ARG A 57 13.50 15.02 -26.72
CA ARG A 57 13.38 14.12 -27.87
C ARG A 57 11.93 13.91 -28.25
N ASN A 58 11.66 13.87 -29.55
CA ASN A 58 10.38 13.43 -30.08
C ASN A 58 10.37 11.90 -30.15
N THR A 59 9.23 11.30 -29.85
CA THR A 59 8.99 9.87 -30.03
C THR A 59 7.68 9.66 -30.77
N ILE A 60 7.55 8.53 -31.45
CA ILE A 60 6.28 8.08 -31.99
C ILE A 60 5.76 7.01 -31.03
N VAL A 61 4.52 7.18 -30.58
CA VAL A 61 3.82 6.19 -29.76
C VAL A 61 2.90 5.42 -30.69
N ASP A 62 3.16 4.13 -30.84
CA ASP A 62 2.42 3.24 -31.75
C ASP A 62 1.87 1.99 -31.03
N LYS A 63 2.12 1.87 -29.72
CA LYS A 63 1.80 0.69 -28.91
C LYS A 63 1.37 1.09 -27.50
N GLU A 64 0.22 0.58 -27.07
CA GLU A 64 -0.31 0.72 -25.70
C GLU A 64 -0.61 -0.63 -25.07
N ARG A 65 -0.47 -0.74 -23.74
CA ARG A 65 -0.51 -2.03 -23.05
C ARG A 65 -1.10 -1.92 -21.66
N THR A 66 -1.68 -3.03 -21.19
CA THR A 66 -1.93 -3.25 -19.76
C THR A 66 -0.74 -4.03 -19.18
N ILE A 67 -0.20 -3.57 -18.06
CA ILE A 67 0.93 -4.23 -17.38
C ILE A 67 0.54 -4.56 -15.95
N ASN A 68 0.69 -5.83 -15.58
CA ASN A 68 0.50 -6.29 -14.21
C ASN A 68 1.82 -6.17 -13.44
N LEU A 69 1.87 -5.22 -12.51
CA LEU A 69 2.97 -5.05 -11.57
C LEU A 69 2.69 -5.88 -10.31
N GLY A 70 2.87 -7.19 -10.42
CA GLY A 70 2.57 -8.15 -9.36
C GLY A 70 1.12 -8.63 -9.41
N ILE A 71 0.58 -9.00 -8.25
CA ILE A 71 -0.76 -9.63 -8.15
C ILE A 71 -1.87 -8.58 -8.06
N SER A 72 -1.59 -7.40 -7.50
CA SER A 72 -2.62 -6.42 -7.10
C SER A 72 -2.56 -5.08 -7.83
N LEU A 73 -1.47 -4.75 -8.52
CA LEU A 73 -1.32 -3.46 -9.20
C LEU A 73 -1.32 -3.66 -10.72
N VAL A 74 -2.31 -3.08 -11.38
CA VAL A 74 -2.45 -3.14 -12.83
C VAL A 74 -2.32 -1.72 -13.37
N LEU A 75 -1.38 -1.53 -14.29
CA LEU A 75 -1.23 -0.28 -15.03
C LEU A 75 -1.95 -0.42 -16.36
N HIS A 76 -2.92 0.45 -16.61
CA HIS A 76 -3.63 0.53 -17.88
C HIS A 76 -2.97 1.56 -18.80
N ASN A 77 -3.17 1.42 -20.11
CA ASN A 77 -2.72 2.39 -21.12
C ASN A 77 -1.24 2.79 -20.99
N VAL A 78 -0.36 1.80 -20.77
CA VAL A 78 1.09 2.01 -20.71
C VAL A 78 1.63 2.20 -22.11
N LEU A 79 2.29 3.33 -22.34
CA LEU A 79 2.89 3.69 -23.63
C LEU A 79 4.25 3.02 -23.79
N TYR A 80 4.46 2.34 -24.90
CA TYR A 80 5.80 1.89 -25.26
C TYR A 80 6.59 3.05 -25.86
N VAL A 81 7.79 3.30 -25.31
CA VAL A 81 8.71 4.31 -25.81
C VAL A 81 10.10 3.69 -25.94
N PRO A 82 10.62 3.51 -27.17
CA PRO A 82 11.93 2.88 -27.37
C PRO A 82 13.04 3.72 -26.74
N ASN A 83 14.11 3.05 -26.27
CA ASN A 83 15.29 3.69 -25.69
C ASN A 83 15.03 4.50 -24.41
N LEU A 84 13.95 4.18 -23.68
CA LEU A 84 13.72 4.71 -22.35
C LEU A 84 14.69 4.05 -21.37
N THR A 85 15.38 4.86 -20.57
CA THR A 85 16.38 4.36 -19.60
C THR A 85 15.75 3.71 -18.38
N PHE A 86 14.52 4.09 -18.02
CA PHE A 86 13.76 3.56 -16.90
C PHE A 86 12.28 3.55 -17.24
N ASN A 87 11.55 2.54 -16.77
CA ASN A 87 10.09 2.53 -16.90
C ASN A 87 9.48 3.55 -15.93
N LEU A 88 8.40 4.22 -16.31
CA LEU A 88 7.78 5.29 -15.53
C LEU A 88 6.36 4.91 -15.14
N ILE A 89 6.06 5.06 -13.85
CA ILE A 89 4.69 5.06 -13.32
C ILE A 89 4.28 6.53 -13.17
N SER A 90 3.37 6.99 -14.03
CA SER A 90 2.65 8.26 -13.83
C SER A 90 1.82 8.18 -12.55
N ILE A 91 2.12 9.03 -11.57
CA ILE A 91 1.33 9.10 -10.33
C ILE A 91 -0.08 9.61 -10.61
N PHE A 92 -0.20 10.59 -11.52
CA PHE A 92 -1.49 11.15 -11.90
C PHE A 92 -2.41 10.07 -12.49
N GLN A 93 -1.93 9.35 -13.50
CA GLN A 93 -2.68 8.29 -14.14
C GLN A 93 -3.00 7.16 -13.16
N LEU A 94 -2.04 6.78 -12.31
CA LEU A 94 -2.25 5.70 -11.34
C LEU A 94 -3.40 5.97 -10.36
N ILE A 95 -3.44 7.18 -9.80
CA ILE A 95 -4.47 7.56 -8.83
C ILE A 95 -5.84 7.61 -9.51
N HIS A 96 -5.88 8.14 -10.73
CA HIS A 96 -7.10 8.28 -11.51
C HIS A 96 -7.70 6.93 -11.92
N ASP A 97 -6.84 5.99 -12.34
CA ASP A 97 -7.30 4.71 -12.91
C ASP A 97 -7.53 3.63 -11.83
N SER A 98 -6.82 3.68 -10.70
CA SER A 98 -6.81 2.59 -9.70
C SER A 98 -7.49 2.91 -8.37
N ASN A 99 -8.19 4.05 -8.24
CA ASN A 99 -8.82 4.51 -7.00
C ASN A 99 -7.95 4.25 -5.76
N CYS A 100 -6.70 4.74 -5.80
CA CYS A 100 -5.69 4.47 -4.79
C CYS A 100 -5.20 5.75 -4.12
N ALA A 101 -4.68 5.62 -2.90
CA ALA A 101 -3.95 6.65 -2.19
C ALA A 101 -2.47 6.33 -2.19
N ILE A 102 -1.63 7.35 -2.38
CA ILE A 102 -0.17 7.21 -2.36
C ILE A 102 0.41 8.05 -1.23
N THR A 103 1.12 7.40 -0.33
CA THR A 103 1.77 8.03 0.82
C THR A 103 3.28 7.96 0.67
N PHE A 104 3.96 9.09 0.86
CA PHE A 104 5.41 9.20 0.79
C PHE A 104 5.99 9.45 2.18
N SER A 105 7.06 8.73 2.53
CA SER A 105 7.96 9.02 3.64
C SER A 105 9.37 9.26 3.11
N ASP A 106 10.32 9.69 3.95
CA ASP A 106 11.73 9.86 3.59
C ASP A 106 12.35 8.62 2.92
N LYS A 107 11.93 7.41 3.31
CA LYS A 107 12.47 6.12 2.84
C LYS A 107 11.56 5.36 1.90
N LEU A 108 10.24 5.51 2.00
CA LEU A 108 9.29 4.65 1.32
C LEU A 108 8.22 5.45 0.58
N CYS A 109 7.61 4.80 -0.41
CA CYS A 109 6.35 5.22 -0.95
C CYS A 109 5.42 4.02 -1.10
N VAL A 110 4.25 4.17 -0.49
CA VAL A 110 3.23 3.14 -0.31
C VAL A 110 2.03 3.50 -1.17
N ILE A 111 1.52 2.54 -1.93
CA ILE A 111 0.28 2.65 -2.70
C ILE A 111 -0.76 1.77 -2.03
N GLN A 112 -1.87 2.37 -1.61
CA GLN A 112 -2.96 1.71 -0.95
C GLN A 112 -4.24 1.82 -1.78
N ASP A 113 -4.94 0.71 -1.95
CA ASP A 113 -6.29 0.73 -2.50
C ASP A 113 -7.21 1.53 -1.57
N HIS A 114 -7.99 2.45 -2.12
CA HIS A 114 -8.74 3.40 -1.29
C HIS A 114 -9.91 2.74 -0.56
N ILE A 115 -10.53 1.71 -1.15
CA ILE A 115 -11.72 1.04 -0.59
C ILE A 115 -11.29 0.04 0.49
N SER A 116 -10.44 -0.91 0.12
CA SER A 116 -10.01 -2.00 0.98
C SER A 116 -8.90 -1.61 1.96
N ARG A 117 -8.26 -0.45 1.75
CA ARG A 117 -7.09 0.04 2.52
C ARG A 117 -5.87 -0.90 2.46
N ILE A 118 -5.88 -1.87 1.53
CA ILE A 118 -4.78 -2.81 1.33
C ILE A 118 -3.62 -2.09 0.66
N MET A 119 -2.40 -2.43 1.04
CA MET A 119 -1.23 -2.05 0.26
C MET A 119 -1.16 -2.87 -1.03
N ILE A 120 -1.29 -2.18 -2.15
CA ILE A 120 -1.21 -2.78 -3.49
C ILE A 120 0.14 -2.54 -4.17
N GLY A 121 0.97 -1.67 -3.58
CA GLY A 121 2.28 -1.37 -4.14
C GLY A 121 3.24 -0.74 -3.14
N LEU A 122 4.52 -1.06 -3.27
CA LEU A 122 5.60 -0.53 -2.45
C LEU A 122 6.75 -0.04 -3.34
N GLY A 123 7.45 0.97 -2.87
CA GLY A 123 8.77 1.23 -3.39
C GLY A 123 9.61 2.07 -2.47
N GLU A 124 10.89 2.03 -2.76
CA GLU A 124 11.97 2.42 -1.88
C GLU A 124 12.68 3.64 -2.45
N GLN A 125 12.99 4.60 -1.58
CA GLN A 125 13.81 5.74 -1.97
C GLN A 125 15.25 5.29 -2.18
N ARG A 126 15.77 5.48 -3.40
CA ARG A 126 17.19 5.33 -3.71
C ARG A 126 17.66 6.58 -4.43
N LYS A 127 18.74 7.18 -3.93
CA LYS A 127 19.37 8.37 -4.53
C LYS A 127 18.34 9.47 -4.87
N LYS A 128 17.37 9.70 -3.97
CA LYS A 128 16.29 10.71 -4.04
C LYS A 128 15.15 10.42 -5.04
N VAL A 129 15.03 9.19 -5.55
CA VAL A 129 13.90 8.76 -6.39
C VAL A 129 13.32 7.47 -5.82
N TYR A 130 12.01 7.29 -5.90
CA TYR A 130 11.36 6.06 -5.44
C TYR A 130 11.33 5.02 -6.56
N HIS A 131 12.00 3.90 -6.32
CA HIS A 131 11.98 2.73 -7.19
C HIS A 131 10.88 1.79 -6.71
N PHE A 132 9.96 1.45 -7.61
CA PHE A 132 8.90 0.50 -7.32
C PHE A 132 9.44 -0.93 -7.40
N HIS A 133 9.01 -1.76 -6.45
CA HIS A 133 9.32 -3.17 -6.40
C HIS A 133 8.03 -3.97 -6.54
N THR A 134 8.04 -4.92 -7.47
CA THR A 134 6.96 -5.89 -7.57
C THR A 134 6.89 -6.67 -6.27
N VAL A 135 5.74 -6.61 -5.61
CA VAL A 135 5.45 -7.45 -4.46
C VAL A 135 4.83 -8.76 -4.95
N THR A 136 5.52 -9.88 -4.73
CA THR A 136 4.94 -11.21 -4.87
C THR A 136 4.46 -11.68 -3.50
N PHE A 137 3.15 -11.93 -3.34
CA PHE A 137 2.62 -12.56 -2.14
C PHE A 137 3.12 -14.00 -2.07
N VAL A 138 3.90 -14.32 -1.05
CA VAL A 138 4.20 -15.72 -0.70
C VAL A 138 3.14 -16.16 0.30
N GLN A 139 2.36 -17.16 -0.09
CA GLN A 139 1.42 -17.83 0.80
C GLN A 139 2.20 -18.41 1.99
N ALA A 140 1.72 -18.19 3.22
CA ALA A 140 2.39 -18.64 4.43
C ALA A 140 2.67 -20.15 4.37
N GLY A 141 3.94 -20.54 4.28
CA GLY A 141 4.34 -21.96 4.31
C GLY A 141 5.58 -22.35 3.52
N LYS A 142 6.12 -21.52 2.61
CA LYS A 142 7.42 -21.79 1.95
C LYS A 142 8.35 -20.58 2.06
N THR A 143 9.40 -20.71 2.86
CA THR A 143 10.56 -19.81 2.85
C THR A 143 11.29 -19.97 1.52
N ILE A 144 10.94 -19.15 0.54
CA ILE A 144 11.82 -18.82 -0.57
C ILE A 144 12.29 -17.40 -0.29
N GLY A 145 13.60 -17.22 -0.15
CA GLY A 145 14.22 -15.97 0.31
C GLY A 145 13.68 -14.77 -0.47
N VAL A 146 12.95 -13.91 0.22
CA VAL A 146 12.59 -12.59 -0.30
C VAL A 146 13.79 -11.70 -0.01
N ASP A 147 14.36 -11.15 -1.07
CA ASP A 147 15.51 -10.25 -1.01
C ASP A 147 15.23 -9.14 0.00
N ARG A 148 16.04 -9.07 1.07
CA ARG A 148 15.88 -8.01 2.08
C ARG A 148 15.94 -6.68 1.35
N SER A 149 14.99 -5.77 1.66
CA SER A 149 15.11 -4.40 1.16
C SER A 149 16.49 -3.86 1.57
N PRO A 150 17.28 -3.25 0.66
CA PRO A 150 18.61 -2.74 0.99
C PRO A 150 18.64 -1.76 2.16
N CYS A 151 17.51 -1.11 2.47
CA CYS A 151 17.34 -0.24 3.63
C CYS A 151 16.97 -0.97 4.94
N GLY A 152 16.94 -2.30 4.96
CA GLY A 152 16.67 -3.10 6.17
C GLY A 152 15.22 -3.07 6.65
N ILE A 153 14.30 -2.62 5.80
CA ILE A 153 12.86 -2.59 6.12
C ILE A 153 12.26 -3.96 5.82
N ASP A 154 11.69 -4.61 6.84
CA ASP A 154 10.94 -5.85 6.68
C ASP A 154 9.63 -5.59 5.94
N ILE A 155 9.67 -5.80 4.62
CA ILE A 155 8.51 -5.76 3.71
C ILE A 155 7.37 -6.67 4.23
N TRP A 156 7.71 -7.73 4.96
CA TRP A 156 6.74 -8.63 5.60
C TRP A 156 5.78 -7.93 6.59
N VAL A 157 6.25 -6.96 7.37
CA VAL A 157 5.42 -6.21 8.33
C VAL A 157 4.37 -5.35 7.61
N ILE A 158 4.71 -4.94 6.39
CA ILE A 158 3.94 -3.99 5.59
C ILE A 158 2.85 -4.68 4.75
N LEU A 159 3.06 -5.94 4.35
CA LEU A 159 2.17 -6.70 3.46
C LEU A 159 1.08 -7.52 4.18
N GLN A 160 1.24 -7.82 5.47
CA GLN A 160 0.20 -8.55 6.23
C GLN A 160 -0.89 -7.61 6.75
N ASN A 161 -1.58 -6.92 5.83
CA ASN A 161 -2.70 -6.03 6.18
C ASN A 161 -4.08 -6.69 6.11
N LYS A 162 -4.15 -8.01 5.85
CA LYS A 162 -5.41 -8.74 5.78
C LYS A 162 -5.42 -9.96 6.69
N ALA A 163 -6.49 -10.09 7.46
CA ALA A 163 -6.85 -11.34 8.11
C ALA A 163 -7.14 -12.43 7.06
N THR A 164 -6.62 -13.64 7.28
CA THR A 164 -6.93 -14.80 6.43
C THR A 164 -8.09 -15.63 6.98
N LYS A 165 -8.45 -15.41 8.25
CA LYS A 165 -9.52 -16.09 8.98
C LYS A 165 -10.24 -15.07 9.86
N HIS A 166 -11.50 -15.36 10.17
CA HIS A 166 -12.29 -14.60 11.15
C HIS A 166 -11.49 -14.36 12.44
N PHE A 167 -11.50 -13.11 12.89
CA PHE A 167 -10.88 -12.64 14.13
C PHE A 167 -9.35 -12.74 14.20
N ASP A 168 -8.65 -13.01 13.09
CA ASP A 168 -7.18 -12.92 13.06
C ASP A 168 -6.70 -11.47 13.31
N LEU A 169 -7.45 -10.48 12.80
CA LEU A 169 -7.17 -9.07 12.97
C LEU A 169 -8.48 -8.32 13.22
N ILE A 170 -8.52 -7.54 14.31
CA ILE A 170 -9.62 -6.63 14.59
C ILE A 170 -9.12 -5.18 14.63
N HIS A 171 -9.95 -4.25 14.18
CA HIS A 171 -9.71 -2.81 14.28
C HIS A 171 -10.67 -2.21 15.30
N CYS A 172 -10.15 -1.47 16.26
CA CYS A 172 -10.91 -0.82 17.33
C CYS A 172 -10.76 0.70 17.20
N ASP A 173 -11.88 1.42 17.28
CA ASP A 173 -11.88 2.88 17.23
C ASP A 173 -12.90 3.45 18.22
N ILE A 174 -12.53 4.54 18.91
CA ILE A 174 -13.40 5.25 19.84
C ILE A 174 -13.73 6.61 19.27
N TRP A 175 -15.03 6.85 19.13
CA TRP A 175 -15.53 8.11 18.66
C TRP A 175 -15.34 9.20 19.71
N ARG A 176 -15.11 10.44 19.27
CA ARG A 176 -15.02 11.59 20.17
C ARG A 176 -16.31 11.75 20.97
N SER A 177 -16.19 12.35 22.16
CA SER A 177 -17.34 12.62 23.03
C SER A 177 -18.43 13.35 22.25
N TYR A 178 -19.63 12.78 22.23
CA TYR A 178 -20.78 13.47 21.69
C TYR A 178 -21.21 14.58 22.65
N HIS A 179 -21.60 15.75 22.12
CA HIS A 179 -22.04 16.88 22.94
C HIS A 179 -23.38 16.61 23.66
N VAL A 180 -24.18 15.68 23.13
CA VAL A 180 -25.45 15.26 23.70
C VAL A 180 -25.29 13.83 24.21
N ARG A 181 -25.51 13.64 25.52
CA ARG A 181 -25.52 12.31 26.14
C ARG A 181 -26.71 11.52 25.63
N SER A 182 -26.53 10.21 25.42
CA SER A 182 -27.66 9.32 25.18
C SER A 182 -28.59 9.26 26.40
N SER A 183 -29.78 8.68 26.23
CA SER A 183 -30.73 8.45 27.32
C SER A 183 -30.16 7.55 28.44
N CYS A 184 -29.14 6.73 28.14
CA CYS A 184 -28.42 5.92 29.13
C CYS A 184 -27.15 6.60 29.70
N GLY A 185 -26.92 7.87 29.37
CA GLY A 185 -25.76 8.64 29.86
C GLY A 185 -24.46 8.41 29.08
N ALA A 186 -24.46 7.53 28.06
CA ALA A 186 -23.31 7.27 27.23
C ALA A 186 -22.93 8.50 26.39
N SER A 187 -21.63 8.78 26.32
CA SER A 187 -21.05 9.92 25.58
C SER A 187 -20.07 9.47 24.51
N TYR A 188 -19.70 8.19 24.46
CA TYR A 188 -18.74 7.63 23.50
C TYR A 188 -19.28 6.36 22.85
N PHE A 189 -18.71 6.02 21.70
CA PHE A 189 -18.96 4.77 20.99
C PHE A 189 -17.63 4.07 20.75
N LEU A 190 -17.50 2.83 21.19
CA LEU A 190 -16.43 1.94 20.77
C LEU A 190 -16.94 1.10 19.60
N THR A 191 -16.20 1.14 18.50
CA THR A 191 -16.43 0.26 17.35
C THR A 191 -15.33 -0.79 17.29
N ILE A 192 -15.70 -2.04 17.05
CA ILE A 192 -14.79 -3.15 16.82
C ILE A 192 -15.15 -3.75 15.47
N VAL A 193 -14.20 -3.81 14.54
CA VAL A 193 -14.37 -4.30 13.18
C VAL A 193 -13.51 -5.53 12.98
N ASP A 194 -14.10 -6.66 12.61
CA ASP A 194 -13.34 -7.82 12.14
C ASP A 194 -12.84 -7.57 10.72
N ASP A 195 -11.53 -7.69 10.51
CA ASP A 195 -10.91 -7.39 9.22
C ASP A 195 -11.35 -8.37 8.11
N PHE A 196 -11.58 -9.64 8.47
CA PHE A 196 -11.97 -10.70 7.53
C PHE A 196 -13.44 -10.59 7.10
N SER A 197 -14.36 -10.64 8.06
CA SER A 197 -15.81 -10.65 7.78
C SER A 197 -16.41 -9.26 7.54
N ARG A 198 -15.67 -8.20 7.92
CA ARG A 198 -16.15 -6.81 7.93
C ARG A 198 -17.34 -6.54 8.86
N VAL A 199 -17.68 -7.49 9.74
CA VAL A 199 -18.71 -7.30 10.77
C VAL A 199 -18.23 -6.27 11.79
N VAL A 200 -19.15 -5.41 12.22
CA VAL A 200 -18.90 -4.31 13.16
C VAL A 200 -19.74 -4.52 14.41
N TRP A 201 -19.09 -4.45 15.57
CA TRP A 201 -19.73 -4.37 16.89
C TRP A 201 -19.61 -2.96 17.42
N VAL A 202 -20.71 -2.43 17.98
CA VAL A 202 -20.78 -1.08 18.54
C VAL A 202 -21.18 -1.15 20.00
N TYR A 203 -20.37 -0.55 20.88
CA TYR A 203 -20.60 -0.46 22.31
C TYR A 203 -20.75 0.99 22.73
N LEU A 204 -21.80 1.29 23.49
CA LEU A 204 -22.02 2.61 24.09
C LEU A 204 -21.23 2.72 25.40
N LEU A 205 -20.46 3.79 25.57
CA LEU A 205 -19.66 4.02 26.78
C LEU A 205 -20.02 5.36 27.43
N VAL A 206 -20.08 5.35 28.76
CA VAL A 206 -20.16 6.57 29.58
C VAL A 206 -18.76 7.17 29.73
N GLU A 207 -17.75 6.33 29.95
CA GLU A 207 -16.35 6.73 30.10
C GLU A 207 -15.42 5.92 29.18
N LYS A 208 -14.34 6.56 28.72
CA LYS A 208 -13.30 5.89 27.91
C LYS A 208 -12.56 4.76 28.66
N SER A 209 -12.56 4.82 29.99
CA SER A 209 -11.93 3.82 30.86
C SER A 209 -12.56 2.42 30.69
N GLU A 210 -13.82 2.35 30.26
CA GLU A 210 -14.60 1.11 30.09
C GLU A 210 -14.09 0.20 28.94
N VAL A 211 -13.34 0.76 28.00
CA VAL A 211 -12.85 0.09 26.78
C VAL A 211 -12.07 -1.18 27.10
N THR A 212 -11.21 -1.13 28.12
CA THR A 212 -10.37 -2.28 28.50
C THR A 212 -11.23 -3.46 28.97
N SER A 213 -12.25 -3.19 29.77
CA SER A 213 -13.17 -4.21 30.29
C SER A 213 -14.00 -4.82 29.16
N ILE A 214 -14.55 -3.98 28.28
CA ILE A 214 -15.36 -4.43 27.14
C ILE A 214 -14.53 -5.27 26.17
N LEU A 215 -13.29 -4.88 25.88
CA LEU A 215 -12.43 -5.65 24.97
C LEU A 215 -12.05 -7.02 25.55
N LYS A 216 -11.84 -7.14 26.87
CA LYS A 216 -11.66 -8.44 27.52
C LYS A 216 -12.90 -9.31 27.40
N ILE A 217 -14.08 -8.77 27.69
CA ILE A 217 -15.36 -9.47 27.56
C ILE A 217 -15.59 -9.92 26.11
N PHE A 218 -15.30 -9.04 25.14
CA PHE A 218 -15.38 -9.36 23.72
C PHE A 218 -14.43 -10.51 23.34
N CYS A 219 -13.17 -10.47 23.77
CA CYS A 219 -12.22 -11.57 23.51
C CYS A 219 -12.68 -12.88 24.15
N THR A 220 -13.21 -12.85 25.37
CA THR A 220 -13.79 -14.04 26.03
C THR A 220 -14.98 -14.57 25.25
N MET A 221 -15.88 -13.70 24.78
CA MET A 221 -17.02 -14.08 23.94
C MET A 221 -16.57 -14.75 22.63
N LEU A 222 -15.50 -14.27 22.00
CA LEU A 222 -14.95 -14.89 20.79
C LEU A 222 -14.43 -16.30 21.04
N VAL A 223 -13.77 -16.53 22.18
CA VAL A 223 -13.31 -17.86 22.58
C VAL A 223 -14.49 -18.78 22.86
N THR A 224 -15.52 -18.32 23.58
CA THR A 224 -16.64 -19.16 23.99
C THR A 224 -17.63 -19.46 22.87
N GLN A 225 -17.97 -18.47 22.04
CA GLN A 225 -19.02 -18.62 21.02
C GLN A 225 -18.48 -19.04 19.65
N PHE A 226 -17.28 -18.58 19.29
CA PHE A 226 -16.72 -18.80 17.95
C PHE A 226 -15.54 -19.77 17.97
N ASN A 227 -15.04 -20.16 19.14
CA ASN A 227 -13.81 -20.93 19.31
C ASN A 227 -12.62 -20.27 18.58
N ARG A 228 -12.50 -18.95 18.71
CA ARG A 228 -11.46 -18.13 18.07
C ARG A 228 -10.77 -17.23 19.09
N LYS A 229 -9.44 -17.12 18.99
CA LYS A 229 -8.62 -16.15 19.73
C LYS A 229 -8.17 -15.05 18.76
N VAL A 230 -8.29 -13.80 19.19
CA VAL A 230 -7.77 -12.64 18.44
C VAL A 230 -6.26 -12.67 18.42
N LYS A 231 -5.65 -12.52 17.23
CA LYS A 231 -4.18 -12.49 17.10
C LYS A 231 -3.62 -11.08 17.12
N ILE A 232 -4.28 -10.15 16.43
CA ILE A 232 -3.83 -8.77 16.30
C ILE A 232 -5.00 -7.83 16.58
N VAL A 233 -4.75 -6.84 17.43
CA VAL A 233 -5.65 -5.71 17.65
C VAL A 233 -4.98 -4.45 17.11
N ARG A 234 -5.66 -3.75 16.21
CA ARG A 234 -5.28 -2.41 15.76
C ARG A 234 -6.20 -1.39 16.41
N SER A 235 -5.59 -0.33 16.94
CA SER A 235 -6.29 0.83 17.49
C SER A 235 -5.48 2.07 17.13
N ASP A 236 -6.07 3.24 17.34
CA ASP A 236 -5.30 4.48 17.32
C ASP A 236 -4.33 4.54 18.52
N ASN A 237 -3.49 5.58 18.59
CA ASN A 237 -2.58 5.76 19.73
C ASN A 237 -3.29 6.29 21.00
N GLY A 238 -4.60 6.05 21.14
CA GLY A 238 -5.37 6.37 22.32
C GLY A 238 -4.77 5.75 23.58
N THR A 239 -4.67 6.54 24.64
CA THR A 239 -4.13 6.11 25.95
C THR A 239 -4.89 4.94 26.54
N GLU A 240 -6.18 4.86 26.28
CA GLU A 240 -7.13 3.84 26.71
C GLU A 240 -6.81 2.43 26.16
N PHE A 241 -6.16 2.34 24.99
CA PHE A 241 -5.74 1.07 24.40
C PHE A 241 -4.34 0.63 24.85
N ARG A 242 -3.53 1.52 25.43
CA ARG A 242 -2.15 1.19 25.86
C ARG A 242 -2.13 0.16 26.99
N VAL A 243 -3.15 0.16 27.85
CA VAL A 243 -3.30 -0.77 28.98
C VAL A 243 -3.50 -2.22 28.51
N LEU A 244 -4.00 -2.42 27.29
CA LEU A 244 -4.23 -3.74 26.72
C LEU A 244 -2.98 -4.40 26.13
N ARG A 245 -1.85 -3.68 26.01
CA ARG A 245 -0.62 -4.27 25.46
C ARG A 245 -0.18 -5.52 26.23
N GLY A 246 -0.32 -5.55 27.55
CA GLY A 246 0.02 -6.73 28.35
C GLY A 246 -0.91 -7.93 28.15
N TYR A 247 -2.18 -7.70 27.79
CA TYR A 247 -3.19 -8.76 27.63
C TYR A 247 -3.02 -9.55 26.33
N PHE A 248 -2.43 -8.95 25.30
CA PHE A 248 -2.21 -9.58 23.98
C PHE A 248 -0.78 -10.07 23.77
N VAL A 249 0.09 -10.00 24.78
CA VAL A 249 1.50 -10.45 24.72
C VAL A 249 1.68 -11.91 25.23
N GLU A 250 0.60 -12.57 25.66
CA GLU A 250 0.55 -14.00 26.02
C GLU A 250 -0.21 -14.87 24.98
#